data_AF-U1PI39-F1
#
_entry.id   AF-U1PI39-F1
#
_cell.length_a   1.000
_cell.length_b   1.000
_cell.length_c   1.000
_cell.angle_alpha   90.00
_cell.angle_beta   90.00
_cell.angle_gamma   90.00
#
_symmetry.space_group_name_H-M   'P 1'
#
loop_
_entity.id
_entity.type
_entity.pdbx_description
1 polymer ?
#
loop_
_entity_poly.entity_id
_entity_poly.type
_entity_poly.pdbx_seq_one_letter_code
_entity_poly.pdbx_strand_id
1 'polypeptide(L)'
;MLVTLLEHPDATGAELAARLDVSQPTISNYAAQLDTAGLLSRPGYTVERPEQVLLLLVRYAESFGEDATDLAGIAPDLVEYDPESLDSSSR
;
A
#
# COMPACT_ATOMS: atom_id res chain seq x y z
N MET A 1 2.90 -7.38 -0.32
CA MET A 1 2.36 -6.73 -1.54
C MET A 1 1.85 -5.32 -1.27
N LEU A 2 0.80 -5.11 -0.45
CA LEU A 2 0.34 -3.74 -0.14
C LEU A 2 1.43 -2.89 0.51
N VAL A 3 2.16 -3.42 1.51
CA VAL A 3 3.33 -2.76 2.12
C VAL A 3 4.32 -2.28 1.05
N THR A 4 4.73 -3.20 0.17
CA THR A 4 5.66 -2.90 -0.93
C THR A 4 5.16 -1.81 -1.87
N LEU A 5 3.86 -1.77 -2.15
CA LEU A 5 3.25 -0.76 -3.02
C LEU A 5 3.04 0.59 -2.32
N LEU A 6 2.92 0.61 -1.00
CA LEU A 6 2.93 1.86 -0.24
C LEU A 6 4.33 2.50 -0.23
N GLU A 7 5.38 1.68 -0.20
CA GLU A 7 6.78 2.14 -0.32
C GLU A 7 7.16 2.49 -1.77
N HIS A 8 6.66 1.73 -2.74
CA HIS A 8 7.00 1.84 -4.15
C HIS A 8 5.72 1.77 -5.01
N PRO A 9 4.99 2.89 -5.13
CA PRO A 9 3.68 2.92 -5.79
C PRO A 9 3.75 2.60 -7.29
N ASP A 10 4.91 2.80 -7.92
CA ASP A 10 5.13 2.54 -9.34
C ASP A 10 5.70 1.13 -9.62
N ALA A 11 5.79 0.26 -8.61
CA ALA A 11 6.36 -1.07 -8.77
C ALA A 11 5.56 -1.92 -9.75
N THR A 12 6.25 -2.43 -10.78
CA THR A 12 5.70 -3.35 -11.76
C THR A 12 5.48 -4.75 -11.16
N GLY A 13 4.65 -5.56 -11.82
CA GLY A 13 4.44 -6.96 -11.39
C GLY A 13 5.72 -7.80 -11.35
N ALA A 14 6.71 -7.49 -12.19
CA ALA A 14 8.02 -8.14 -12.18
C ALA A 14 8.88 -7.69 -10.99
N GLU A 15 8.88 -6.41 -10.66
CA GLU A 15 9.58 -5.88 -9.48
C GLU A 15 8.94 -6.38 -8.18
N LEU A 16 7.60 -6.44 -8.12
CA LEU A 16 6.88 -7.04 -7.00
C LEU A 16 7.24 -8.51 -6.81
N ALA A 17 7.28 -9.29 -7.89
CA ALA A 17 7.68 -10.70 -7.85
C ALA A 17 9.11 -10.87 -7.32
N ALA A 18 10.05 -10.05 -7.81
CA ALA A 18 11.44 -10.09 -7.38
C ALA A 18 11.62 -9.68 -5.90
N ARG A 19 10.95 -8.60 -5.46
CA ARG A 19 11.06 -8.09 -4.10
C ARG A 19 10.43 -9.01 -3.05
N LEU A 20 9.33 -9.65 -3.40
CA LEU A 20 8.60 -10.55 -2.51
C LEU A 20 9.10 -12.00 -2.60
N ASP A 21 10.11 -12.28 -3.44
CA ASP A 21 10.63 -13.61 -3.73
C ASP A 21 9.53 -14.62 -4.10
N VAL A 22 8.64 -14.21 -5.01
CA VAL A 22 7.53 -15.04 -5.50
C VAL A 22 7.43 -15.02 -7.01
N SER A 23 6.64 -15.94 -7.56
CA SER A 23 6.37 -15.99 -8.99
C SER A 23 5.45 -14.84 -9.46
N GLN A 24 5.57 -14.41 -10.71
CA GLN A 24 4.63 -13.46 -11.34
C GLN A 24 3.16 -13.95 -11.33
N PRO A 25 2.86 -15.25 -11.52
CA PRO A 25 1.51 -15.78 -11.30
C PRO A 25 0.98 -15.55 -9.87
N THR A 26 1.84 -15.69 -8.85
CA THR A 26 1.48 -15.41 -7.45
C THR A 26 1.07 -13.95 -7.26
N ILE A 27 1.86 -13.01 -7.83
CA ILE A 27 1.51 -11.59 -7.82
C ILE A 27 0.16 -11.33 -8.51
N SER A 28 -0.05 -11.91 -9.68
CA SER A 28 -1.31 -11.78 -10.43
C SER A 28 -2.52 -12.28 -9.63
N ASN A 29 -2.37 -13.39 -8.90
CA ASN A 29 -3.42 -13.95 -8.07
C ASN A 29 -3.75 -13.03 -6.88
N TYR A 30 -2.75 -12.58 -6.13
CA TYR A 30 -2.97 -11.64 -5.02
C TYR A 30 -3.57 -10.32 -5.49
N ALA A 31 -3.11 -9.80 -6.63
CA ALA A 31 -3.67 -8.58 -7.21
C ALA A 31 -5.15 -8.73 -7.57
N ALA A 32 -5.56 -9.88 -8.12
CA ALA A 32 -6.97 -10.15 -8.40
C ALA A 32 -7.83 -10.20 -7.13
N GLN A 33 -7.29 -10.76 -6.02
CA GLN A 33 -7.98 -10.80 -4.73
C GLN A 33 -8.12 -9.40 -4.12
N LEU A 34 -7.06 -8.59 -4.17
CA LEU A 34 -7.07 -7.21 -3.67
C LEU A 34 -7.97 -6.29 -4.50
N ASP A 35 -8.03 -6.50 -5.82
CA ASP A 35 -8.96 -5.84 -6.75
C ASP A 35 -10.41 -6.17 -6.41
N THR A 36 -10.72 -7.45 -6.20
CA THR A 36 -12.04 -7.88 -5.74
C THR A 36 -12.41 -7.28 -4.37
N ALA A 37 -11.42 -7.08 -3.49
CA ALA A 37 -11.61 -6.47 -2.18
C ALA A 37 -11.68 -4.93 -2.23
N GLY A 38 -11.45 -4.29 -3.39
CA GLY A 38 -11.42 -2.84 -3.53
C GLY A 38 -10.23 -2.18 -2.80
N LEU A 39 -9.12 -2.90 -2.67
CA LEU A 39 -7.87 -2.44 -2.06
C LEU A 39 -6.78 -2.12 -3.09
N LEU A 40 -6.94 -2.57 -4.33
CA LEU A 40 -5.96 -2.37 -5.39
C LEU A 40 -6.64 -2.34 -6.76
N SER A 41 -6.28 -1.40 -7.61
CA SER A 41 -6.74 -1.36 -9.00
C SER A 41 -5.72 -1.98 -9.96
N ARG A 42 -6.23 -2.67 -10.97
CA ARG A 42 -5.44 -3.30 -12.05
C ARG A 42 -5.69 -2.59 -13.39
N PRO A 43 -4.72 -2.63 -14.32
CA PRO A 43 -3.47 -3.41 -14.33
C PRO A 43 -2.26 -2.74 -13.64
N GLY A 44 -2.39 -1.51 -13.16
CA GLY A 44 -1.28 -0.70 -12.63
C GLY A 44 -0.79 -1.04 -11.21
N TYR A 45 -1.43 -1.98 -10.52
CA TYR A 45 -1.16 -2.30 -9.11
C TYR A 45 -1.27 -1.09 -8.16
N THR A 46 -2.18 -0.16 -8.44
CA THR A 46 -2.38 1.04 -7.62
C THR A 46 -3.18 0.71 -6.37
N VAL A 47 -2.68 1.04 -5.19
CA VAL A 47 -3.42 0.85 -3.93
C VAL A 47 -4.61 1.81 -3.89
N GLU A 48 -5.80 1.29 -3.61
CA GLU A 48 -7.01 2.09 -3.43
C GLU A 48 -7.04 2.71 -2.03
N ARG A 49 -7.26 4.03 -1.96
CA ARG A 49 -7.23 4.82 -0.70
C ARG A 49 -5.95 4.53 0.11
N PRO A 50 -4.76 4.80 -0.44
CA PRO A 50 -3.49 4.40 0.16
C PRO A 50 -3.29 4.95 1.58
N GLU A 51 -3.79 6.15 1.87
CA GLU A 51 -3.72 6.77 3.20
C GLU A 51 -4.53 5.97 4.23
N GLN A 52 -5.72 5.50 3.83
CA GLN A 52 -6.55 4.65 4.68
C GLN A 52 -5.90 3.30 4.94
N VAL A 53 -5.33 2.68 3.89
CA VAL A 53 -4.65 1.39 4.00
C VAL A 53 -3.42 1.51 4.89
N LEU A 54 -2.59 2.54 4.69
CA LEU A 54 -1.42 2.83 5.53
C LEU A 54 -1.84 3.00 6.99
N LEU A 55 -2.84 3.83 7.29
CA LEU A 55 -3.26 4.10 8.66
C LEU A 55 -3.77 2.83 9.37
N LEU A 56 -4.47 1.95 8.65
CA LEU A 56 -4.91 0.66 9.20
C LEU A 56 -3.74 -0.29 9.45
N LEU A 57 -2.77 -0.36 8.53
CA LEU A 57 -1.57 -1.18 8.70
C LEU A 57 -0.73 -0.69 9.88
N VAL A 58 -0.50 0.61 10.01
CA VAL A 58 0.20 1.21 11.16
C VAL A 58 -0.51 0.90 12.47
N ARG A 59 -1.84 1.09 12.51
CA ARG A 59 -2.64 0.86 13.72
C ARG A 59 -2.62 -0.60 14.18
N TYR A 60 -2.55 -1.54 13.25
CA TYR A 60 -2.62 -2.98 13.51
C TYR A 60 -1.33 -3.72 13.13
N ALA A 61 -0.18 -3.03 13.13
CA ALA A 61 1.08 -3.56 12.59
C ALA A 61 1.48 -4.90 13.23
N GLU A 62 1.35 -5.02 14.55
CA GLU A 62 1.65 -6.24 15.30
C GLU A 62 0.77 -7.44 14.89
N SER A 63 -0.38 -7.20 14.25
CA SER A 63 -1.28 -8.25 13.74
C SER A 63 -0.90 -8.76 12.35
N PHE A 64 -0.08 -8.02 11.60
CA PHE A 64 0.27 -8.32 10.19
C PHE A 64 1.73 -8.77 10.00
N GLY A 65 2.57 -8.69 11.03
CA GLY A 65 3.94 -9.21 11.02
C GLY A 65 5.03 -8.14 10.87
N GLU A 66 6.25 -8.59 10.58
CA GLU A 66 7.46 -7.75 10.54
C GLU A 66 7.37 -6.66 9.48
N ASP A 67 7.03 -6.99 8.23
CA ASP A 67 6.85 -6.00 7.15
C ASP A 67 5.92 -4.83 7.52
N ALA A 68 4.82 -5.11 8.23
CA ALA A 68 3.88 -4.07 8.66
C ALA A 68 4.43 -3.26 9.84
N THR A 69 5.23 -3.87 10.70
CA THR A 69 5.92 -3.22 11.82
C THR A 69 7.01 -2.27 11.30
N ASP A 70 7.78 -2.72 10.32
CA ASP A 70 8.81 -1.92 9.65
C ASP A 70 8.17 -0.75 8.89
N LEU A 71 7.08 -1.00 8.15
CA LEU A 71 6.28 0.05 7.51
C LEU A 71 5.81 1.08 8.54
N ALA A 72 5.35 0.64 9.71
CA ALA A 72 4.91 1.56 10.77
C ALA A 72 6.04 2.44 11.31
N GLY A 73 7.28 1.93 11.32
CA GLY A 73 8.47 2.69 11.69
C GLY A 73 8.81 3.81 10.69
N ILE A 74 8.61 3.56 9.39
CA ILE A 74 8.91 4.53 8.32
C ILE A 74 7.68 5.35 7.88
N ALA A 75 6.49 5.05 8.37
CA ALA A 75 5.25 5.72 7.98
C ALA A 75 5.32 7.26 8.02
N PRO A 76 5.97 7.92 9.00
CA PRO A 76 6.11 9.38 9.00
C PRO A 76 6.83 9.96 7.78
N ASP A 77 7.67 9.18 7.09
CA ASP A 77 8.39 9.60 5.89
C ASP A 77 7.55 9.41 4.61
N LEU A 78 6.46 8.64 4.69
CA LEU A 78 5.59 8.31 3.55
C LEU A 78 4.36 9.23 3.43
N VAL A 79 4.05 10.01 4.47
CA VAL A 79 2.86 10.87 4.49
C VAL A 79 3.15 12.26 5.04
N GLU A 80 2.52 13.26 4.42
CA GLU A 80 2.48 14.62 4.93
C GLU A 80 1.10 14.88 5.56
N TYR A 81 1.08 15.35 6.81
CA TYR A 81 -0.15 15.75 7.47
C TYR A 81 -0.46 17.22 7.14
N ASP A 82 -1.42 17.43 6.24
CA ASP A 82 -1.90 18.76 5.87
C ASP A 82 -3.36 18.97 6.31
N PRO A 83 -3.60 19.47 7.54
CA PRO A 83 -4.94 19.77 8.03
C PRO A 83 -5.58 21.00 7.37
N GLU A 84 -4.79 21.86 6.70
CA GLU A 84 -5.29 23.07 6.05
C GLU A 84 -5.83 22.77 4.63
N SER A 85 -5.41 21.67 4.01
CA SER A 85 -5.94 21.19 2.72
C SER A 85 -7.48 21.07 2.70
N LEU A 86 -8.09 20.70 3.83
CA LEU A 86 -9.55 20.53 3.97
C LEU A 86 -10.34 21.85 3.97
N ASP A 87 -9.68 22.99 4.22
CA ASP A 87 -10.32 24.31 4.32
C ASP A 87 -10.35 25.07 2.98
N SER A 88 -9.66 24.54 1.95
CA SER A 88 -9.56 25.13 0.61
C SER A 88 -10.88 25.15 -0.19
N SER A 89 -11.92 24.45 0.28
CA SER A 89 -13.26 24.50 -0.32
C SER A 89 -14.14 25.65 0.21
N SER A 90 -13.64 26.46 1.16
CA SER A 90 -14.39 27.56 1.79
C SER A 90 -13.83 28.98 1.52
N ARG A 91 -12.90 29.15 0.55
CA ARG A 91 -12.41 30.47 0.10
C ARG A 91 -12.65 30.74 -1.37
#